data_AF-A0AAU1TCN3-F1
#
_entry.id   AF-A0AAU1TCN3-F1
#
_cell.length_a   1.000
_cell.length_b   1.000
_cell.length_c   1.000
_cell.angle_alpha   90.00
_cell.angle_beta   90.00
_cell.angle_gamma   90.00
#
_symmetry.space_group_name_H-M   'P 1'
#
loop_
_entity.id
_entity.type
_entity.pdbx_description
1 polymer ?
#
loop_
_entity_poly.entity_id
_entity_poly.type
_entity_poly.pdbx_seq_one_letter_code
_entity_poly.pdbx_strand_id
1 'polypeptide(L)'
;MPTEPLPELAEDFVPFATAALDFHRAINMPVAPVAASRTELDTLHAHVIALYELLDTHAVRTAQVADAEGEHLRACRIRLWQAAEHLHAAFHAAPHPGTDRLTTRDACRTRLPEGAPELTVCQRHLAASARVRRDHTPADLRDPFTGLTRH
;
A
#
# COMPACT_ATOMS: atom_id res chain seq x y z
N MET A 1 -22.08 12.06 -36.59
CA MET A 1 -21.16 12.78 -35.69
C MET A 1 -19.86 12.02 -35.70
N PRO A 2 -18.75 12.56 -36.24
CA PRO A 2 -17.46 11.89 -36.14
C PRO A 2 -17.07 11.84 -34.66
N THR A 3 -16.87 10.63 -34.14
CA THR A 3 -16.37 10.40 -32.79
C THR A 3 -14.92 10.90 -32.76
N GLU A 4 -14.66 11.93 -31.97
CA GLU A 4 -13.31 12.43 -31.74
C GLU A 4 -12.46 11.28 -31.18
N PRO A 5 -11.25 11.02 -31.73
CA PRO A 5 -10.43 9.92 -31.26
C PRO A 5 -10.09 10.17 -29.78
N LEU A 6 -10.21 9.11 -28.97
CA LEU A 6 -9.83 9.17 -27.57
C LEU A 6 -8.35 9.60 -27.48
N PRO A 7 -8.00 10.47 -26.52
CA PRO A 7 -6.61 10.87 -26.34
C PRO A 7 -5.73 9.63 -26.12
N GLU A 8 -4.57 9.59 -26.77
CA GLU A 8 -3.60 8.53 -26.54
C GLU A 8 -3.25 8.49 -25.06
N LEU A 9 -3.36 7.29 -24.47
CA LEU A 9 -2.92 7.07 -23.11
C LEU A 9 -1.40 7.26 -23.05
N ALA A 10 -0.91 7.82 -21.94
CA ALA A 10 0.52 7.90 -21.68
C ALA A 10 1.15 6.50 -21.71
N GLU A 11 2.45 6.45 -22.01
CA GLU A 11 3.24 5.21 -22.03
C GLU A 11 3.12 4.44 -20.70
N ASP A 12 3.22 3.11 -20.76
CA ASP A 12 3.19 2.26 -19.57
C ASP A 12 4.50 2.41 -18.77
N PHE A 13 4.38 2.95 -17.56
CA PHE A 13 5.51 3.18 -16.66
C PHE A 13 5.77 2.03 -15.67
N VAL A 14 4.91 1.01 -15.62
CA VAL A 14 5.05 -0.12 -14.68
C VAL A 14 6.40 -0.85 -14.82
N PRO A 15 6.92 -1.14 -16.03
CA PRO A 15 8.22 -1.79 -16.17
C PRO A 15 9.37 -1.02 -15.52
N PHE A 16 9.35 0.31 -15.58
CA PHE A 16 10.38 1.15 -14.94
C PHE A 16 10.29 1.08 -13.42
N ALA A 17 9.08 1.06 -12.85
CA ALA A 17 8.88 0.89 -11.42
C ALA A 17 9.39 -0.49 -10.94
N THR A 18 9.10 -1.55 -11.70
CA THR A 18 9.63 -2.90 -11.42
C THR A 18 11.16 -2.92 -11.45
N ALA A 19 11.76 -2.35 -12.49
CA ALA A 19 13.22 -2.26 -12.59
C ALA A 19 13.83 -1.45 -11.43
N ALA A 20 13.21 -0.35 -11.01
CA ALA A 20 13.68 0.45 -9.88
C ALA A 20 13.67 -0.34 -8.56
N LEU A 21 12.65 -1.17 -8.32
CA LEU A 21 12.60 -2.07 -7.16
C LEU A 21 13.72 -3.12 -7.21
N ASP A 22 13.98 -3.70 -8.38
CA ASP A 22 15.08 -4.66 -8.57
C ASP A 22 16.45 -4.02 -8.32
N PHE A 23 16.68 -2.81 -8.84
CA PHE A 23 17.89 -2.05 -8.55
C PHE A 23 18.03 -1.71 -7.07
N HIS A 24 16.93 -1.31 -6.42
CA HIS A 24 16.94 -1.04 -4.98
C HIS A 24 17.37 -2.29 -4.21
N ARG A 25 16.77 -3.45 -4.52
CA ARG A 25 17.13 -4.73 -3.92
C ARG A 25 18.60 -5.10 -4.14
N ALA A 26 19.12 -4.90 -5.36
CA ALA A 26 20.47 -5.31 -5.72
C ALA A 26 21.56 -4.41 -5.12
N ILE A 27 21.29 -3.11 -4.97
CA ILE A 27 22.32 -2.10 -4.66
C ILE A 27 22.20 -1.58 -3.23
N ASN A 28 20.99 -1.45 -2.69
CA ASN A 28 20.74 -0.76 -1.43
C ASN A 28 20.43 -1.68 -0.25
N MET A 29 20.25 -2.98 -0.50
CA MET A 29 19.99 -3.93 0.59
C MET A 29 21.28 -4.22 1.39
N PRO A 30 21.25 -4.10 2.72
CA PRO A 30 22.39 -4.44 3.56
C PRO A 30 22.67 -5.94 3.49
N VAL A 31 23.96 -6.31 3.37
CA VAL A 31 24.42 -7.71 3.39
C VAL A 31 24.40 -8.29 4.81
N ALA A 32 24.58 -7.44 5.82
CA ALA A 32 24.52 -7.81 7.23
C ALA A 32 23.06 -7.94 7.70
N PRO A 33 22.77 -8.75 8.75
CA PRO A 33 21.43 -8.91 9.31
C PRO A 33 21.01 -7.67 10.12
N VAL A 34 20.71 -6.59 9.40
CA VAL A 34 20.26 -5.31 9.97
C VAL A 34 18.74 -5.27 9.88
N ALA A 35 18.08 -4.83 10.97
CA ALA A 35 16.64 -4.62 10.97
C ALA A 35 16.25 -3.47 10.04
N ALA A 36 15.08 -3.58 9.40
CA ALA A 36 14.56 -2.50 8.56
C ALA A 36 14.36 -1.21 9.38
N SER A 37 14.88 -0.11 8.86
CA SER A 37 14.71 1.23 9.42
C SER A 37 13.28 1.73 9.24
N ARG A 38 12.91 2.74 10.05
CA ARG A 38 11.61 3.42 9.90
C ARG A 38 11.43 4.04 8.51
N THR A 39 12.51 4.54 7.90
CA THR A 39 12.49 5.12 6.56
C THR A 39 12.21 4.07 5.48
N GLU A 40 12.83 2.88 5.58
CA GLU A 40 12.54 1.76 4.69
C GLU A 40 11.09 1.30 4.85
N LEU A 41 10.60 1.19 6.10
CA LEU A 41 9.23 0.78 6.39
C LEU A 41 8.18 1.79 5.88
N ASP A 42 8.39 3.10 6.02
CA ASP A 42 7.53 4.13 5.41
C ASP A 42 7.56 4.04 3.89
N THR A 43 8.74 3.89 3.29
CA THR A 43 8.90 3.77 1.84
C THR A 43 8.16 2.53 1.31
N LEU A 44 8.32 1.37 1.94
CA LEU A 44 7.61 0.15 1.56
C LEU A 44 6.09 0.31 1.72
N HIS A 45 5.64 0.94 2.80
CA HIS A 45 4.23 1.26 3.00
C HIS A 45 3.69 2.16 1.87
N ALA A 46 4.45 3.17 1.47
CA ALA A 46 4.07 4.06 0.36
C ALA A 46 3.88 3.30 -0.94
N HIS A 47 4.80 2.40 -1.29
CA HIS A 47 4.73 1.58 -2.50
C HIS A 47 3.52 0.63 -2.48
N VAL A 48 3.26 -0.02 -1.34
CA VAL A 48 2.10 -0.92 -1.21
C VAL A 48 0.78 -0.15 -1.33
N ILE A 49 0.68 1.05 -0.76
CA ILE A 49 -0.52 1.90 -0.92
C ILE A 49 -0.68 2.37 -2.38
N ALA A 50 0.39 2.78 -3.05
CA ALA A 50 0.33 3.16 -4.46
C ALA A 50 -0.12 1.98 -5.35
N LEU A 51 0.39 0.78 -5.09
CA LEU A 51 -0.03 -0.43 -5.80
C LEU A 51 -1.49 -0.82 -5.48
N TYR A 52 -1.94 -0.63 -4.24
CA TYR A 52 -3.33 -0.81 -3.85
C TYR A 52 -4.25 0.10 -4.68
N GLU A 53 -3.91 1.39 -4.80
CA GLU A 53 -4.72 2.37 -5.54
C GLU A 53 -4.75 2.08 -7.05
N LEU A 54 -3.62 1.65 -7.61
CA LEU A 54 -3.53 1.20 -9.00
C LEU A 54 -4.44 -0.01 -9.24
N LEU A 55 -4.33 -1.06 -8.43
CA LEU A 55 -5.18 -2.25 -8.56
C LEU A 55 -6.65 -1.96 -8.28
N ASP A 56 -6.98 -1.04 -7.38
CA ASP A 56 -8.37 -0.62 -7.14
C ASP A 56 -8.98 -0.01 -8.39
N THR A 57 -8.23 0.84 -9.10
CA THR A 57 -8.67 1.45 -10.36
C THR A 57 -8.88 0.38 -11.44
N HIS A 58 -7.96 -0.58 -11.56
CA HIS A 58 -8.12 -1.70 -12.48
C HIS A 58 -9.29 -2.62 -12.12
N ALA A 59 -9.51 -2.90 -10.84
CA ALA A 59 -10.63 -3.72 -10.37
C ALA A 59 -11.97 -3.09 -10.74
N VAL A 60 -12.14 -1.79 -10.46
CA VAL A 60 -13.38 -1.06 -10.79
C VAL A 60 -13.65 -1.05 -12.29
N ARG A 61 -12.63 -0.76 -13.11
CA ARG A 61 -12.78 -0.73 -14.57
C ARG A 61 -13.08 -2.11 -15.16
N THR A 62 -12.41 -3.15 -14.65
CA THR A 62 -12.54 -4.52 -15.18
C THR A 62 -13.89 -5.12 -14.81
N ALA A 63 -14.37 -4.90 -13.58
CA ALA A 63 -15.68 -5.37 -13.12
C ALA A 63 -16.88 -4.77 -13.88
N GLN A 64 -16.69 -3.76 -14.73
CA GLN A 64 -17.78 -3.24 -15.57
C GLN A 64 -18.02 -4.08 -16.83
N VAL A 65 -17.03 -4.89 -17.22
CA VAL A 65 -17.04 -5.64 -18.49
C VAL A 65 -16.69 -7.12 -18.32
N ALA A 66 -16.11 -7.49 -17.17
CA ALA A 66 -15.57 -8.82 -16.91
C ALA A 66 -15.57 -9.08 -15.37
N ASP A 67 -16.72 -9.50 -14.85
CA ASP A 67 -16.99 -9.62 -13.40
C ASP A 67 -15.99 -10.55 -12.69
N ALA A 68 -15.70 -11.71 -13.29
CA ALA A 68 -14.82 -12.72 -12.70
C ALA A 68 -13.38 -12.21 -12.55
N GLU A 69 -12.84 -11.55 -13.57
CA GLU A 69 -11.52 -10.91 -13.53
C GLU A 69 -11.50 -9.74 -12.55
N GLY A 70 -12.58 -8.95 -12.51
CA GLY A 70 -12.75 -7.87 -11.53
C GLY A 70 -12.68 -8.38 -10.08
N GLU A 71 -13.28 -9.54 -9.80
CA GLU A 71 -13.25 -10.15 -8.47
C GLU A 71 -11.84 -10.63 -8.07
N HIS A 72 -11.07 -11.19 -9.01
CA HIS A 72 -9.66 -11.51 -8.75
C HIS A 72 -8.83 -10.27 -8.42
N LEU A 73 -9.04 -9.16 -9.14
CA LEU A 73 -8.36 -7.90 -8.85
C LEU A 73 -8.79 -7.31 -7.49
N ARG A 74 -10.07 -7.47 -7.13
CA ARG A 74 -10.59 -7.10 -5.81
C ARG A 74 -9.92 -7.92 -4.70
N ALA A 75 -9.75 -9.21 -4.89
CA ALA A 75 -9.03 -10.06 -3.95
C ALA A 75 -7.56 -9.61 -3.80
N CYS A 76 -6.87 -9.30 -4.90
CA CYS A 76 -5.50 -8.79 -4.88
C CYS A 76 -5.36 -7.50 -4.06
N ARG A 77 -6.22 -6.49 -4.26
CA ARG A 77 -6.15 -5.24 -3.49
C ARG A 77 -6.40 -5.46 -1.99
N ILE A 78 -7.28 -6.39 -1.60
CA ILE A 78 -7.50 -6.73 -0.18
C ILE A 78 -6.21 -7.25 0.46
N ARG A 79 -5.44 -8.10 -0.26
CA ARG A 79 -4.16 -8.61 0.23
C ARG A 79 -3.11 -7.51 0.36
N LEU A 80 -3.08 -6.56 -0.58
CA LEU A 80 -2.20 -5.39 -0.45
C LEU A 80 -2.56 -4.53 0.76
N TRP A 81 -3.85 -4.36 1.05
CA TRP A 81 -4.28 -3.67 2.26
C TRP A 81 -3.80 -4.37 3.53
N GLN A 82 -3.96 -5.70 3.61
CA GLN A 82 -3.44 -6.50 4.72
C GLN A 82 -1.91 -6.36 4.87
N ALA A 83 -1.17 -6.36 3.76
CA ALA A 83 0.27 -6.10 3.78
C ALA A 83 0.60 -4.69 4.30
N ALA A 84 -0.15 -3.66 3.89
CA ALA A 84 0.03 -2.30 4.37
C ALA A 84 -0.25 -2.15 5.88
N GLU A 85 -1.26 -2.86 6.42
CA GLU A 85 -1.52 -2.95 7.86
C GLU A 85 -0.31 -3.52 8.62
N HIS A 86 0.27 -4.62 8.11
CA HIS A 86 1.47 -5.21 8.71
C HIS A 86 2.69 -4.29 8.64
N LEU A 87 2.93 -3.61 7.52
CA LEU A 87 4.01 -2.63 7.38
C LEU A 87 3.83 -1.45 8.34
N HIS A 88 2.61 -0.96 8.50
CA HIS A 88 2.31 0.11 9.44
C HIS A 88 2.51 -0.33 10.90
N ALA A 89 2.11 -1.55 11.25
CA ALA A 89 2.40 -2.13 12.57
C ALA A 89 3.91 -2.30 12.81
N ALA A 90 4.66 -2.77 11.81
CA ALA A 90 6.12 -2.89 11.88
C ALA A 90 6.80 -1.53 12.07
N PHE A 91 6.33 -0.47 11.39
CA PHE A 91 6.82 0.89 11.59
C PHE A 91 6.63 1.37 13.03
N HIS A 92 5.51 1.04 13.67
CA HIS A 92 5.30 1.36 15.09
C HIS A 92 6.16 0.51 16.04
N ALA A 93 6.51 -0.72 15.65
CA ALA A 93 7.40 -1.58 16.43
C ALA A 93 8.90 -1.24 16.24
N ALA A 94 9.26 -0.49 15.19
CA ALA A 94 10.64 -0.12 14.91
C ALA A 94 11.14 1.00 15.85
N PRO A 95 12.36 0.89 16.38
CA PRO A 95 12.94 1.89 17.29
C PRO A 95 13.07 3.25 16.60
N HIS A 96 12.96 4.31 17.38
CA HIS A 96 13.04 5.67 16.87
C HIS A 96 14.50 6.13 16.71
N PRO A 97 14.88 6.88 15.67
CA PRO A 97 16.24 7.37 15.52
C PRO A 97 16.61 8.27 16.70
N GLY A 98 17.75 8.00 17.35
CA GLY A 98 18.25 8.82 18.45
C GLY A 98 17.57 8.59 19.82
N THR A 99 16.54 7.74 19.90
CA THR A 99 16.01 7.29 21.18
C THR A 99 15.76 5.79 21.10
N ASP A 100 16.37 5.01 21.98
CA ASP A 100 16.14 3.55 22.11
C ASP A 100 14.74 3.22 22.69
N ARG A 101 13.77 4.13 22.50
CA ARG A 101 12.40 4.04 22.96
C ARG A 101 11.49 3.73 21.79
N LEU A 102 10.59 2.77 22.02
CA LEU A 102 9.48 2.48 21.13
C LEU A 102 8.45 3.61 21.22
N THR A 103 8.04 4.14 20.06
CA THR A 103 6.97 5.15 20.03
C THR A 103 5.64 4.48 20.29
N THR A 104 4.97 4.85 21.38
CA THR A 104 3.62 4.34 21.68
C THR A 104 2.59 4.94 20.71
N ARG A 105 1.49 4.22 20.44
CA ARG A 105 0.38 4.77 19.62
C ARG A 105 -0.13 6.10 20.17
N ASP A 106 -0.17 6.24 21.49
CA ASP A 106 -0.56 7.48 22.15
C ASP A 106 0.42 8.63 21.86
N ALA A 107 1.73 8.36 21.84
CA ALA A 107 2.74 9.35 21.48
C ALA A 107 2.63 9.81 20.02
N CYS A 108 2.21 8.95 19.10
CA CYS A 108 1.89 9.37 17.71
C CYS A 108 0.63 10.23 17.65
N ARG A 109 -0.37 9.98 18.52
CA ARG A 109 -1.65 10.73 18.53
C ARG A 109 -1.52 12.13 19.14
N THR A 110 -0.55 12.36 20.02
CA THR A 110 -0.47 13.59 20.84
C THR A 110 0.48 14.69 20.32
N ARG A 111 1.16 14.54 19.17
CA ARG A 111 2.10 15.56 18.66
C ARG A 111 1.40 16.69 17.86
N LEU A 112 1.59 17.93 18.33
CA LEU A 112 1.24 19.25 17.75
C LEU A 112 2.49 19.95 17.16
N PRO A 113 2.41 21.21 16.71
CA PRO A 113 2.30 21.71 15.34
C PRO A 113 3.66 21.96 14.63
N GLU A 114 4.80 21.61 15.21
CA GLU A 114 6.14 21.76 14.59
C GLU A 114 6.41 20.70 13.51
N GLY A 115 5.34 20.24 12.84
CA GLY A 115 5.38 19.45 11.60
C GLY A 115 6.39 18.31 11.64
N ALA A 116 6.09 17.22 12.34
CA ALA A 116 6.92 16.02 12.18
C ALA A 116 6.77 15.51 10.73
N PRO A 117 7.85 15.43 9.94
CA PRO A 117 7.84 14.69 8.67
C PRO A 117 7.59 13.17 8.86
N GLU A 118 7.47 12.72 10.11
CA GLU A 118 7.41 11.31 10.52
C GLU A 118 5.99 10.73 10.65
N LEU A 119 4.94 11.51 10.34
CA LEU A 119 3.54 11.04 10.37
C LEU A 119 2.92 10.84 8.99
N THR A 120 3.70 10.98 7.91
CA THR A 120 3.26 10.71 6.53
C THR A 120 2.67 9.31 6.40
N VAL A 121 3.33 8.30 6.97
CA VAL A 121 2.85 6.91 6.94
C VAL A 121 1.51 6.76 7.66
N CYS A 122 1.32 7.39 8.82
CA CYS A 122 0.08 7.31 9.59
C CYS A 122 -1.06 8.02 8.86
N GLN A 123 -0.80 9.19 8.28
CA GLN A 123 -1.78 9.95 7.50
C GLN A 123 -2.20 9.17 6.25
N ARG A 124 -1.22 8.64 5.49
CA ARG A 124 -1.44 7.79 4.31
C ARG A 124 -2.28 6.57 4.68
N HIS A 125 -1.92 5.92 5.78
CA HIS A 125 -2.64 4.76 6.27
C HIS A 125 -4.08 5.07 6.67
N LEU A 126 -4.33 6.15 7.42
CA LEU A 126 -5.68 6.57 7.80
C LEU A 126 -6.54 6.92 6.58
N ALA A 127 -5.98 7.61 5.59
CA ALA A 127 -6.68 7.93 4.35
C ALA A 127 -7.09 6.65 3.60
N ALA A 128 -6.17 5.69 3.47
CA ALA A 128 -6.45 4.39 2.86
C ALA A 128 -7.46 3.57 3.68
N SER A 129 -7.36 3.54 5.01
CA SER A 129 -8.32 2.86 5.90
C SER A 129 -9.74 3.41 5.70
N ALA A 130 -9.89 4.72 5.54
CA ALA A 130 -11.19 5.34 5.33
C ALA A 130 -11.84 4.87 4.01
N ARG A 131 -11.04 4.71 2.95
CA ARG A 131 -11.50 4.13 1.68
C ARG A 131 -11.86 2.66 1.84
N VAL A 132 -10.98 1.87 2.43
CA VAL A 132 -11.21 0.42 2.63
C VAL A 132 -12.49 0.16 3.42
N ARG A 133 -12.77 0.92 4.48
CA ARG A 133 -13.99 0.77 5.27
C ARG A 133 -15.28 1.11 4.51
N ARG A 134 -15.20 1.94 3.47
CA ARG A 134 -16.35 2.23 2.59
C ARG A 134 -16.59 1.10 1.60
N ASP A 135 -15.51 0.52 1.09
CA ASP A 135 -15.57 -0.33 -0.11
C ASP A 135 -15.55 -1.85 0.21
N HIS A 136 -15.29 -2.21 1.48
CA HIS A 136 -15.11 -3.59 1.94
C HIS A 136 -15.83 -3.87 3.26
N THR A 137 -16.29 -5.11 3.40
CA THR A 137 -16.85 -5.63 4.64
C THR A 137 -15.76 -6.23 5.54
N PRO A 138 -15.99 -6.35 6.86
CA PRO A 138 -15.08 -7.07 7.75
C PRO A 138 -14.86 -8.53 7.36
N ALA A 139 -15.82 -9.17 6.67
CA ALA A 139 -15.68 -10.54 6.20
C ALA A 139 -14.67 -10.61 5.04
N ASP A 140 -14.77 -9.68 4.07
CA ASP A 140 -13.84 -9.57 2.94
C ASP A 140 -12.38 -9.47 3.42
N LEU A 141 -12.16 -8.68 4.48
CA LEU A 141 -10.83 -8.47 5.05
C LEU A 141 -10.29 -9.65 5.86
N ARG A 142 -11.13 -10.62 6.23
CA ARG A 142 -10.75 -11.81 7.02
C ARG A 142 -10.74 -13.09 6.20
N ASP A 143 -11.16 -13.03 4.95
CA ASP A 143 -11.23 -14.19 4.09
C ASP A 143 -9.83 -14.80 3.88
N PRO A 144 -9.63 -16.12 4.08
CA PRO A 144 -8.35 -16.77 3.86
C PRO A 144 -8.04 -16.91 2.36
N PHE A 145 -6.79 -16.69 1.97
CA PHE A 145 -6.37 -16.76 0.56
C PHE A 145 -6.50 -18.17 -0.04
N THR A 146 -6.48 -19.21 0.81
CA THR A 146 -6.67 -20.60 0.39
C THR A 146 -8.13 -20.95 0.05
N GLY A 147 -9.07 -20.01 0.22
CA GLY A 147 -10.42 -20.16 -0.29
C GLY A 147 -10.43 -19.99 -1.81
N LEU A 148 -11.02 -20.95 -2.53
CA LEU A 148 -11.32 -20.78 -3.96
C LEU A 148 -12.10 -19.47 -4.14
N THR A 149 -11.60 -18.55 -4.97
CA THR A 149 -12.39 -17.39 -5.41
C THR A 149 -13.63 -17.95 -6.09
N ARG A 150 -14.80 -17.81 -5.45
CA ARG A 150 -16.05 -18.34 -5.99
C ARG A 150 -16.57 -17.32 -7.00
N HIS A 151 -16.52 -17.70 -8.27
CA HIS A 151 -17.24 -17.04 -9.36
C HIS A 151 -18.72 -17.43 -9.33
#